data_AF-A0A426U788-F1
#
_entry.id   AF-A0A426U788-F1
#
_cell.length_a   1.000
_cell.length_b   1.000
_cell.length_c   1.000
_cell.angle_alpha   90.00
_cell.angle_beta   90.00
_cell.angle_gamma   90.00
#
_symmetry.space_group_name_H-M   'P 1'
#
loop_
_entity.id
_entity.type
_entity.pdbx_description
1 polymer ?
#
loop_
_entity_poly.entity_id
_entity_poly.type
_entity_poly.pdbx_seq_one_letter_code
_entity_poly.pdbx_strand_id
1 'polypeptide(L)'
;MTTLTIDLQPELYARLTQEAANAGRPIEKLIEESLARRFLPAAPAGERERAMAVLREAGLLVELEPELKHLASQASMSLEEIHAVFARTGGQSLSELVQEQRGAKG
;
A
#
# COMPACT_ATOMS: atom_id res chain seq x y z
N MET A 1 18.77 -15.61 -18.61
CA MET A 1 19.04 -16.24 -17.30
C MET A 1 20.45 -15.87 -16.91
N THR A 2 20.58 -15.06 -15.85
CA THR A 2 21.88 -14.66 -15.30
C THR A 2 22.13 -15.51 -14.06
N THR A 3 23.18 -16.33 -14.07
CA THR A 3 23.55 -17.18 -12.93
C THR A 3 24.46 -16.38 -12.01
N LEU A 4 24.02 -16.17 -10.77
CA LEU A 4 24.83 -15.58 -9.71
C LEU A 4 25.21 -16.66 -8.71
N THR A 5 26.50 -16.94 -8.54
CA THR A 5 27.01 -17.86 -7.53
C THR A 5 27.49 -17.05 -6.34
N ILE A 6 26.98 -17.38 -5.15
CA ILE A 6 27.33 -16.70 -3.90
C ILE A 6 27.83 -17.76 -2.93
N ASP A 7 29.05 -17.59 -2.42
CA ASP A 7 29.55 -18.40 -1.32
C ASP A 7 28.94 -17.88 -0.02
N LEU A 8 28.11 -18.71 0.61
CA LEU A 8 27.45 -18.39 1.87
C LEU A 8 28.23 -19.00 3.03
N GLN A 9 28.29 -18.29 4.16
CA GLN A 9 28.80 -18.88 5.38
C GLN A 9 27.91 -20.06 5.81
N PRO A 10 28.48 -21.16 6.34
CA PRO A 10 27.74 -22.37 6.68
C PRO A 10 26.53 -22.11 7.60
N GLU A 11 26.69 -21.19 8.55
CA GLU A 11 25.66 -20.82 9.52
C GLU A 11 24.48 -20.11 8.84
N LEU A 12 24.77 -19.26 7.86
CA LEU A 12 23.76 -18.53 7.09
C LEU A 12 22.98 -19.49 6.18
N TYR A 13 23.69 -20.42 5.52
CA TYR A 13 23.06 -21.45 4.71
C TYR A 13 22.14 -22.36 5.56
N ALA A 14 22.59 -22.76 6.76
CA ALA A 14 21.78 -23.57 7.68
C ALA A 14 20.50 -22.85 8.11
N ARG A 15 20.58 -21.56 8.43
CA ARG A 15 19.38 -20.75 8.78
C ARG A 15 18.41 -20.62 7.62
N LEU A 16 18.90 -20.34 6.41
CA LEU A 16 18.07 -20.27 5.21
C LEU A 16 17.37 -21.60 4.92
N THR A 17 18.10 -22.72 5.09
CA THR A 17 17.54 -24.06 4.93
C THR A 17 16.43 -24.33 5.93
N GLN A 18 16.61 -23.92 7.19
CA GLN A 18 15.58 -24.08 8.21
C GLN A 18 14.35 -23.21 7.92
N GLU A 19 14.55 -21.97 7.47
CA GLU A 19 13.47 -21.04 7.13
C GLU A 19 12.68 -21.52 5.92
N ALA A 20 13.36 -22.06 4.91
CA ALA A 20 12.78 -22.73 3.75
C ALA A 20 11.92 -23.93 4.15
N ALA A 21 12.44 -24.79 5.04
CA ALA A 21 11.70 -25.93 5.58
C ALA A 21 10.45 -25.50 6.35
N ASN A 22 10.57 -24.47 7.20
CA ASN A 22 9.44 -23.94 7.97
C ASN A 22 8.35 -23.32 7.08
N ALA A 23 8.74 -22.66 5.98
CA ALA A 23 7.83 -22.06 5.03
C ALA A 23 7.27 -23.04 3.99
N GLY A 24 7.82 -24.26 3.90
CA GLY A 24 7.48 -25.25 2.88
C GLY A 24 7.85 -24.81 1.46
N ARG A 25 8.88 -23.96 1.31
CA ARG A 25 9.27 -23.35 0.03
C ARG A 25 10.73 -23.68 -0.30
N PRO A 26 11.11 -23.73 -1.58
CA PRO A 26 12.51 -23.90 -1.97
C PRO A 26 13.34 -22.66 -1.60
N ILE A 27 14.61 -22.86 -1.24
CA ILE A 27 15.54 -21.81 -0.79
C ILE A 27 15.70 -20.74 -1.89
N GLU A 28 15.77 -21.15 -3.15
CA GLU A 28 15.95 -20.26 -4.30
C GLU A 28 14.81 -19.25 -4.38
N LYS A 29 13.58 -19.66 -4.10
CA LYS A 29 12.41 -18.77 -4.11
C LYS A 29 12.46 -17.76 -2.97
N LEU A 30 12.89 -18.17 -1.78
CA LEU A 30 13.04 -17.25 -0.65
C LEU A 30 14.13 -16.21 -0.90
N ILE A 31 15.24 -16.62 -1.50
CA ILE A 31 16.33 -15.73 -1.87
C ILE A 31 15.88 -14.79 -2.99
N GLU A 32 15.22 -15.31 -4.02
CA GLU A 32 14.66 -14.51 -5.12
C GLU A 32 13.68 -13.44 -4.59
N GLU A 33 12.73 -13.83 -3.74
CA GLU A 33 11.75 -12.91 -3.14
C GLU A 33 12.42 -11.88 -2.22
N SER A 34 13.42 -12.28 -1.43
CA SER A 34 14.15 -11.36 -0.54
C SER A 34 14.97 -10.35 -1.34
N LEU A 35 15.66 -10.80 -2.39
CA LEU A 35 16.42 -9.93 -3.29
C LEU A 35 15.49 -9.01 -4.07
N ALA A 36 14.38 -9.53 -4.60
CA ALA A 36 13.37 -8.74 -5.29
C ALA A 36 12.80 -7.65 -4.36
N ARG A 37 12.44 -7.98 -3.12
CA ARG A 37 11.94 -7.01 -2.14
C ARG A 37 12.95 -5.91 -1.80
N ARG A 38 14.25 -6.25 -1.80
CA ARG A 38 15.32 -5.34 -1.40
C ARG A 38 15.82 -4.44 -2.54
N PHE A 39 15.85 -4.97 -3.76
CA PHE A 39 16.52 -4.35 -4.90
C PHE A 39 15.58 -3.97 -6.06
N LEU A 40 14.40 -4.56 -6.15
CA LEU A 40 13.41 -4.12 -7.13
C LEU A 40 12.46 -3.13 -6.44
N PRO A 41 12.19 -1.97 -7.05
CA PRO A 41 11.03 -1.18 -6.64
C PRO A 41 9.81 -2.09 -6.78
N ALA A 42 8.90 -2.07 -5.79
CA ALA A 42 7.65 -2.81 -5.85
C ALA A 42 7.03 -2.57 -7.23
N ALA A 43 6.73 -3.65 -7.96
CA ALA A 43 6.19 -3.59 -9.32
C ALA A 43 5.12 -2.50 -9.41
N PRO A 44 5.05 -1.71 -10.51
CA PRO A 44 4.17 -0.57 -10.57
C PRO A 44 2.75 -1.06 -10.36
N ALA A 45 2.26 -0.85 -9.15
CA ALA A 45 0.85 -0.91 -8.85
C ALA A 45 0.18 0.15 -9.73
N GLY A 46 -1.14 0.05 -9.90
CA GLY A 46 -1.90 0.77 -10.93
C GLY A 46 -1.64 2.29 -10.97
N GLU A 47 -2.23 2.97 -11.94
CA GLU A 47 -2.15 4.43 -12.05
C GLU A 47 -2.38 5.16 -10.72
N ARG A 48 -3.26 4.61 -9.88
CA ARG A 48 -3.52 5.04 -8.50
C ARG A 48 -2.27 4.99 -7.62
N GLU A 49 -1.55 3.87 -7.56
CA GLU A 49 -0.38 3.74 -6.70
C GLU A 49 0.81 4.54 -7.22
N ARG A 50 0.93 4.73 -8.54
CA ARG A 50 1.89 5.69 -9.12
C ARG A 50 1.58 7.12 -8.69
N ALA A 51 0.31 7.52 -8.75
CA ALA A 51 -0.11 8.84 -8.26
C ALA A 51 0.15 8.98 -6.74
N MET A 52 -0.12 7.93 -5.96
CA MET A 52 0.18 7.94 -4.52
C MET A 52 1.69 8.04 -4.24
N ALA A 53 2.54 7.39 -5.05
CA ALA A 53 3.99 7.49 -4.90
C ALA A 53 4.48 8.92 -5.16
N VAL A 54 4.03 9.54 -6.25
CA VAL A 54 4.37 10.95 -6.57
C VAL A 54 3.89 11.90 -5.47
N LEU A 55 2.67 11.71 -4.97
CA LEU A 55 2.13 12.54 -3.89
C LEU A 55 2.88 12.32 -2.57
N ARG A 56 3.33 11.10 -2.28
CA ARG A 56 4.14 10.78 -1.10
C ARG A 56 5.52 11.42 -1.19
N GLU A 57 6.19 11.33 -2.34
CA GLU A 57 7.49 11.97 -2.58
C GLU A 57 7.40 13.50 -2.46
N ALA A 58 6.28 14.09 -2.91
CA ALA A 58 6.02 15.52 -2.77
C ALA A 58 5.63 15.95 -1.33
N GLY A 59 5.49 15.02 -0.38
CA GLY A 59 5.00 15.29 0.97
C GLY A 59 3.53 15.75 1.01
N LEU A 60 2.77 15.51 -0.07
CA LEU A 60 1.37 15.90 -0.23
C LEU A 60 0.39 14.77 0.12
N LEU A 61 0.92 13.58 0.41
CA LEU A 61 0.13 12.46 0.90
C LEU A 61 0.11 12.47 2.43
N VAL A 62 -1.04 12.78 3.03
CA VAL A 62 -1.24 12.63 4.46
C VAL A 62 -1.59 11.17 4.75
N GLU A 63 -0.73 10.45 5.45
CA GLU A 63 -1.06 9.11 5.93
C GLU A 63 -1.92 9.21 7.18
N LEU A 64 -3.03 8.47 7.20
CA LEU A 64 -3.88 8.37 8.39
C LEU A 64 -3.12 7.65 9.50
N GLU A 65 -3.03 8.30 10.66
CA GLU A 65 -2.51 7.70 11.89
C GLU A 65 -3.30 6.43 12.25
N PRO A 66 -2.70 5.47 12.98
CA PRO A 66 -3.36 4.23 13.37
C PRO A 66 -4.71 4.43 14.05
N GLU A 67 -4.82 5.50 14.85
CA GLU A 67 -6.04 5.91 15.56
C GLU A 67 -7.15 6.33 14.59
N LEU A 68 -6.80 7.09 13.55
CA LEU A 68 -7.74 7.51 12.51
C LEU A 68 -8.15 6.34 11.62
N LYS A 69 -7.24 5.40 11.34
CA LYS A 69 -7.56 4.15 10.64
C LYS A 69 -8.53 3.29 11.45
N HIS A 70 -8.34 3.22 12.77
CA HIS A 70 -9.23 2.48 13.65
C HIS A 70 -10.63 3.10 13.68
N LEU A 71 -10.72 4.43 13.82
CA LEU A 71 -11.98 5.17 13.73
C LEU A 71 -12.68 4.97 12.36
N ALA A 72 -11.92 5.02 11.26
CA ALA A 72 -12.46 4.78 9.92
C ALA A 72 -12.99 3.34 9.76
N SER A 73 -12.31 2.34 10.36
CA SER A 73 -12.77 0.94 10.35
C SER A 73 -14.02 0.69 11.19
N GLN A 74 -14.27 1.58 12.16
CA GLN A 74 -15.47 1.57 13.00
C GLN A 74 -16.62 2.39 12.40
N ALA A 75 -16.39 3.10 11.28
CA ALA A 75 -17.46 3.78 10.57
C ALA A 75 -18.45 2.72 10.05
N SER A 76 -19.60 2.62 10.71
CA SER A 76 -20.65 1.65 10.42
C SER A 76 -21.46 1.97 9.16
N MET A 77 -21.10 3.05 8.47
CA MET A 77 -21.88 3.61 7.37
C MET A 77 -21.04 3.53 6.09
N SER A 78 -21.56 2.80 5.12
CA SER A 78 -20.98 2.70 3.78
C SER A 78 -20.98 4.06 3.07
N LEU A 79 -20.10 4.22 2.08
CA LEU A 79 -20.05 5.44 1.26
C LEU A 79 -21.39 5.64 0.52
N GLU A 80 -22.05 4.57 0.12
CA GLU A 80 -23.35 4.58 -0.52
C GLU A 80 -24.44 5.11 0.42
N GLU A 81 -24.42 4.70 1.69
CA GLU A 81 -25.33 5.22 2.71
C GLU A 81 -25.05 6.69 3.01
N ILE A 82 -23.78 7.11 3.03
CA ILE A 82 -23.38 8.52 3.16
C ILE A 82 -23.97 9.32 2.00
N HIS A 83 -23.75 8.88 0.76
CA HIS A 83 -24.35 9.50 -0.42
C HIS A 83 -25.87 9.56 -0.33
N ALA A 84 -26.53 8.50 0.14
CA ALA A 84 -27.98 8.47 0.31
C ALA A 84 -28.49 9.45 1.38
N VAL A 85 -27.74 9.68 2.46
CA VAL A 85 -28.11 10.68 3.50
C VAL A 85 -27.93 12.10 2.98
N PHE A 86 -26.83 12.38 2.28
CA PHE A 86 -26.59 13.70 1.68
C PHE A 86 -27.59 14.01 0.55
N ALA A 87 -27.94 13.02 -0.28
CA ALA A 87 -28.96 13.18 -1.32
C ALA A 87 -30.37 13.42 -0.75
N ARG A 88 -30.71 12.80 0.39
CA ARG A 88 -32.03 12.97 1.05
C ARG A 88 -32.21 14.34 1.69
N THR A 89 -31.13 14.99 2.12
CA THR A 89 -31.19 16.29 2.79
C THR A 89 -31.29 17.46 1.81
N GLY A 90 -31.34 17.20 0.49
CA GLY A 90 -31.43 18.23 -0.54
C GLY A 90 -30.23 19.17 -0.59
N GLY A 91 -29.15 18.81 0.12
CA GLY A 91 -27.91 19.57 0.20
C GLY A 91 -26.90 19.11 -0.83
N GLN A 92 -25.85 19.91 -0.99
CA GLN A 92 -24.72 19.58 -1.86
C GLN A 92 -24.08 18.25 -1.43
N SER A 93 -23.78 17.42 -2.40
CA SER A 93 -23.00 16.20 -2.22
C SER A 93 -21.60 16.52 -1.68
N LEU A 94 -20.96 15.55 -1.03
CA LEU A 94 -19.58 15.68 -0.57
C LEU A 94 -18.62 16.04 -1.72
N SER A 95 -18.88 15.52 -2.93
CA SER A 95 -18.12 15.86 -4.14
C SER A 95 -18.27 17.35 -4.49
N GLU A 96 -19.48 17.90 -4.42
CA GLU A 96 -19.75 19.32 -4.68
C GLU A 96 -19.12 20.22 -3.62
N LEU A 97 -19.23 19.88 -2.33
CA LEU A 97 -18.56 20.61 -1.24
C LEU A 97 -17.03 20.61 -1.39
N VAL A 98 -16.44 19.46 -1.74
CA VAL A 98 -15.00 19.36 -2.00
C VAL A 98 -14.62 20.16 -3.24
N GLN A 99 -15.48 20.21 -4.26
CA GLN A 99 -15.24 20.96 -5.49
C GLN A 99 -15.36 22.48 -5.27
N GLU A 100 -16.31 22.94 -4.46
CA GLU A 100 -16.40 24.34 -4.01
C GLU A 100 -15.20 24.75 -3.15
N GLN A 101 -14.80 23.91 -2.18
CA GLN A 101 -13.60 24.16 -1.36
C GLN A 101 -12.31 24.17 -2.18
N ARG A 102 -12.23 23.36 -3.25
CA ARG A 102 -11.12 23.39 -4.21
C ARG A 102 -11.20 24.55 -5.20
N GLY A 103 -12.40 25.08 -5.44
CA GLY A 103 -12.68 26.20 -6.34
C GLY A 103 -12.50 27.58 -5.71
N ALA A 104 -12.34 27.69 -4.38
CA ALA A 104 -12.10 28.97 -3.68
C ALA A 104 -10.68 29.56 -3.88
N LYS A 105 -10.07 29.33 -5.05
CA LYS A 105 -8.92 30.08 -5.56
C LYS A 105 -9.24 30.54 -6.98
N GLY A 106 -9.85 31.72 -7.08
CA GLY A 106 -10.15 32.42 -8.33
C GLY A 106 -11.47 33.16 -8.27
#